data_AF-A0A6F9CZ29-F1
#
_entry.id   AF-A0A6F9CZ29-F1
#
_cell.length_a   1.000
_cell.length_b   1.000
_cell.length_c   1.000
_cell.angle_alpha   90.00
_cell.angle_beta   90.00
_cell.angle_gamma   90.00
#
_symmetry.space_group_name_H-M   'P 1'
#
loop_
_entity.id
_entity.type
_entity.pdbx_description
1 polymer ?
#
loop_
_entity_poly.entity_id
_entity_poly.type
_entity_poly.pdbx_seq_one_letter_code
_entity_poly.pdbx_strand_id
1 'polypeptide(L)'
;MSKLCNGVPDCTDGWDEGPHCREFATNCTLSSCQDNCSVTPSGAACYCKSGYEIGLDGKTCKDFDECSVYGTCSQSCTNTEGSYTCSCVEGYLPQPDNRSCKAKNVPVERNSVLLIANSQNIQATSLSGTTISLLSTTTKQTTAMDFLYAQEQVCWIHVGDTSSSTHLKCAKIPNLKSFADERVINISLSLHREYTVV
;
A
#
# COMPACT_ATOMS: atom_id res chain seq x y z
N MET A 1 15.15 23.94 -6.66
CA MET A 1 15.45 25.24 -7.33
C MET A 1 15.66 26.39 -6.34
N SER A 2 15.00 26.45 -5.18
CA SER A 2 15.21 27.52 -4.18
C SER A 2 16.60 27.54 -3.52
N LYS A 3 17.39 26.47 -3.69
CA LYS A 3 18.75 26.31 -3.20
C LYS A 3 19.84 26.62 -4.23
N LEU A 4 19.44 27.12 -5.40
CA LEU A 4 20.35 27.40 -6.50
C LEU A 4 20.69 28.89 -6.51
N CYS A 5 21.98 29.24 -6.58
CA CYS A 5 22.47 30.62 -6.58
C CYS A 5 21.95 31.45 -5.38
N ASN A 6 21.88 30.85 -4.20
CA ASN A 6 21.43 31.47 -2.94
C ASN A 6 22.61 32.00 -2.08
N GLY A 7 23.86 31.87 -2.55
CA GLY A 7 25.08 32.26 -1.84
C GLY A 7 25.57 31.25 -0.80
N VAL A 8 24.94 30.07 -0.72
CA VAL A 8 25.29 28.99 0.21
C VAL A 8 25.68 27.75 -0.61
N PRO A 9 26.90 27.23 -0.45
CA PRO A 9 27.29 25.96 -1.08
C PRO A 9 26.51 24.78 -0.47
N ASP A 10 25.39 24.43 -1.10
CA ASP A 10 24.56 23.25 -0.91
C ASP A 10 25.11 22.04 -1.69
N CYS A 11 25.88 22.25 -2.76
CA CYS A 11 26.49 21.19 -3.57
C CYS A 11 28.02 21.08 -3.41
N THR A 12 28.55 19.86 -3.33
CA THR A 12 29.97 19.59 -3.07
C THR A 12 30.90 19.96 -4.23
N ASP A 13 30.35 20.06 -5.44
CA ASP A 13 31.06 20.41 -6.67
C ASP A 13 31.00 21.92 -6.99
N GLY A 14 30.28 22.71 -6.19
CA GLY A 14 30.13 24.16 -6.37
C GLY A 14 29.29 24.57 -7.58
N TRP A 15 28.51 23.64 -8.14
CA TRP A 15 27.64 23.88 -9.31
C TRP A 15 26.42 24.72 -9.00
N ASP A 16 26.10 24.88 -7.73
CA ASP A 16 25.01 25.70 -7.24
C ASP A 16 25.37 27.19 -7.11
N GLU A 17 26.66 27.53 -6.94
CA GLU A 17 27.16 28.90 -6.72
C GLU A 17 28.26 29.32 -7.72
N GLY A 18 28.27 28.68 -8.89
CA GLY A 18 29.29 28.89 -9.91
C GLY A 18 29.20 30.26 -10.63
N PRO A 19 30.13 30.53 -11.58
CA PRO A 19 30.18 31.79 -12.34
C PRO A 19 28.88 32.11 -13.10
N HIS A 20 28.17 31.07 -13.53
CA HIS A 20 26.89 31.16 -14.23
C HIS A 20 25.81 31.92 -13.45
N CYS A 21 25.84 31.86 -12.10
CA CYS A 21 24.90 32.60 -11.25
C CYS A 21 25.03 34.11 -11.42
N ARG A 22 26.25 34.62 -11.68
CA ARG A 22 26.50 36.06 -11.90
C ARG A 22 26.28 36.47 -13.35
N GLU A 23 26.68 35.62 -14.29
CA GLU A 23 26.60 35.92 -15.73
C GLU A 23 25.15 35.95 -16.24
N PHE A 24 24.30 35.05 -15.74
CA PHE A 24 22.91 34.92 -16.18
C PHE A 24 21.89 35.54 -15.19
N ALA A 25 22.36 36.30 -14.18
CA ALA A 25 21.52 36.94 -13.17
C ALA A 25 20.42 37.84 -13.75
N THR A 26 20.72 38.55 -14.85
CA THR A 26 19.81 39.45 -15.55
C THR A 26 18.73 38.73 -16.35
N ASN A 27 18.84 37.42 -16.57
CA ASN A 27 17.82 36.67 -17.32
C ASN A 27 16.54 36.49 -16.49
N CYS A 28 16.64 36.46 -15.16
CA CYS A 28 15.45 36.39 -14.30
C CYS A 28 14.70 37.72 -14.22
N THR A 29 15.34 38.87 -14.45
CA THR A 29 14.64 40.17 -14.51
C THR A 29 13.87 40.36 -15.82
N LEU A 30 14.23 39.61 -16.86
CA LEU A 30 13.53 39.57 -18.15
C LEU A 30 12.46 38.47 -18.22
N SER A 31 12.52 37.49 -17.33
CA SER A 31 11.61 36.34 -17.34
C SER A 31 10.30 36.68 -16.62
N SER A 32 9.19 36.63 -17.34
CA SER A 32 7.84 36.85 -16.81
C SER A 32 7.29 35.60 -16.12
N CYS A 33 7.94 35.14 -15.03
CA CYS A 33 7.49 33.98 -14.23
C CYS A 33 6.28 34.35 -13.36
N GLN A 34 5.38 33.39 -13.11
CA GLN A 34 4.23 33.59 -12.22
C GLN A 34 4.65 33.65 -10.73
N ASP A 35 5.45 32.68 -10.27
CA ASP A 35 5.89 32.58 -8.88
C ASP A 35 7.38 32.95 -8.76
N ASN A 36 8.29 32.00 -9.02
CA ASN A 36 9.72 32.18 -8.77
C ASN A 36 10.56 31.96 -10.03
N CYS A 37 11.75 32.58 -10.05
CA CYS A 37 12.78 32.39 -11.07
C CYS A 37 14.09 31.94 -10.43
N SER A 38 14.79 31.00 -11.06
CA SER A 38 16.15 30.60 -10.71
C SER A 38 17.04 30.62 -11.94
N VAL A 39 18.28 31.04 -11.76
CA VAL A 39 19.30 30.99 -12.81
C VAL A 39 19.89 29.59 -12.86
N THR A 40 19.82 28.94 -14.02
CA THR A 40 20.45 27.63 -14.27
C THR A 40 21.60 27.80 -15.27
N PRO A 41 22.50 26.81 -15.41
CA PRO A 41 23.55 26.84 -16.45
C PRO A 41 22.99 26.94 -17.88
N SER A 42 21.75 26.49 -18.09
CA SER A 42 21.00 26.59 -19.35
C SER A 42 20.25 27.92 -19.55
N GLY A 43 20.33 28.85 -18.58
CA GLY A 43 19.60 30.13 -18.59
C GLY A 43 18.61 30.27 -17.44
N ALA A 44 17.80 31.33 -17.44
CA ALA A 44 16.76 31.51 -16.43
C ALA A 44 15.63 30.49 -16.62
N ALA A 45 15.23 29.85 -15.53
CA ALA A 45 14.12 28.92 -15.49
C ALA A 45 13.14 29.32 -14.38
N CYS A 46 11.85 29.33 -14.70
CA CYS A 46 10.79 29.53 -13.72
C CYS A 46 10.56 28.23 -12.94
N TYR A 47 10.20 28.35 -11.67
CA TYR A 47 9.76 27.23 -10.85
C TYR A 47 8.64 27.67 -9.90
N CYS A 48 7.82 26.70 -9.49
CA CYS A 48 6.65 26.95 -8.67
C CYS A 48 6.93 26.61 -7.21
N LYS A 49 6.09 27.15 -6.31
CA LYS A 49 6.06 26.77 -4.91
C LYS A 49 5.65 25.28 -4.74
N SER A 50 5.90 24.72 -3.57
CA SER A 50 5.48 23.34 -3.25
C SER A 50 3.97 23.16 -3.46
N GLY A 51 3.56 22.02 -4.04
CA GLY A 51 2.16 21.74 -4.41
C GLY A 51 1.77 22.26 -5.79
N TYR A 52 2.70 22.85 -6.55
CA TYR A 52 2.45 23.36 -7.90
C TYR A 52 3.53 22.88 -8.86
N GLU A 53 3.15 22.69 -10.11
CA GLU A 53 4.04 22.33 -11.20
C GLU A 53 4.02 23.39 -12.31
N ILE A 54 5.11 23.45 -13.08
CA ILE A 54 5.24 24.41 -14.16
C ILE A 54 4.30 24.04 -15.31
N GLY A 55 3.59 25.03 -15.83
CA GLY A 55 2.73 24.90 -17.00
C GLY A 55 3.53 24.65 -18.28
N LEU A 56 2.81 24.32 -19.36
CA LEU A 56 3.42 24.03 -20.68
C LEU A 56 4.13 25.25 -21.30
N ASP A 57 3.79 26.45 -20.84
CA ASP A 57 4.42 27.69 -21.24
C ASP A 57 5.76 27.96 -20.52
N GLY A 58 6.13 27.10 -19.56
CA GLY A 58 7.36 27.22 -18.78
C GLY A 58 7.37 28.41 -17.82
N LYS A 59 6.21 29.04 -17.56
CA LYS A 59 6.12 30.29 -16.78
C LYS A 59 4.97 30.31 -15.77
N THR A 60 3.84 29.72 -16.12
CA THR A 60 2.67 29.62 -15.23
C THR A 60 2.82 28.47 -14.26
N CYS A 61 2.17 28.59 -13.11
CA CYS A 61 2.12 27.56 -12.09
C CYS A 61 0.70 27.04 -12.00
N LYS A 62 0.55 25.74 -12.21
CA LYS A 62 -0.70 25.02 -12.02
C LYS A 62 -0.59 24.11 -10.82
N ASP A 63 -1.71 23.88 -10.18
CA ASP A 63 -1.82 22.93 -9.08
C ASP A 63 -1.31 21.55 -9.50
N PHE A 64 -0.46 20.95 -8.66
CA PHE A 64 0.05 19.61 -8.90
C PHE A 64 -0.88 18.60 -8.25
N ASP A 65 -1.61 17.84 -9.05
CA ASP A 65 -2.53 16.84 -8.53
C ASP A 65 -1.79 15.65 -7.91
N GLU A 66 -1.54 15.70 -6.60
CA GLU A 66 -0.89 14.62 -5.89
C GLU A 66 -1.72 13.32 -5.90
N CYS A 67 -3.04 13.40 -6.11
CA CYS A 67 -3.91 12.22 -6.20
C CYS A 67 -3.72 11.44 -7.49
N SER A 68 -3.18 12.06 -8.53
CA SER A 68 -2.77 11.37 -9.76
C SER A 68 -1.49 10.53 -9.56
N VAL A 69 -0.78 10.71 -8.45
CA VAL A 69 0.42 9.91 -8.09
C VAL A 69 0.02 8.69 -7.27
N TYR A 70 0.42 7.51 -7.75
CA TYR A 70 0.18 6.26 -7.04
C TYR A 70 0.87 6.23 -5.68
N GLY A 71 0.12 5.88 -4.63
CA GLY A 71 0.64 5.74 -3.27
C GLY A 71 0.64 7.02 -2.44
N THR A 72 0.11 8.14 -2.95
CA THR A 72 -0.05 9.39 -2.18
C THR A 72 -0.95 9.21 -0.96
N CYS A 73 -2.09 8.54 -1.15
CA CYS A 73 -3.01 8.12 -0.09
C CYS A 73 -3.21 6.61 -0.16
N SER A 74 -3.38 5.97 1.00
CA SER A 74 -3.68 4.54 1.07
C SER A 74 -5.10 4.16 0.61
N GLN A 75 -6.04 5.11 0.67
CA GLN A 75 -7.45 4.90 0.35
C GLN A 75 -8.01 6.05 -0.49
N SER A 76 -8.77 6.97 0.10
CA SER A 76 -9.39 8.07 -0.62
C SER A 76 -8.47 9.28 -0.65
N CYS A 77 -8.38 9.93 -1.81
CA CYS A 77 -7.60 11.15 -2.03
C CYS A 77 -8.50 12.24 -2.59
N THR A 78 -8.38 13.46 -2.07
CA THR A 78 -9.05 14.65 -2.59
C THR A 78 -8.00 15.71 -2.83
N ASN A 79 -7.80 16.07 -4.10
CA ASN A 79 -6.89 17.12 -4.51
C ASN A 79 -7.49 18.49 -4.15
N THR A 80 -6.65 19.40 -3.67
CA THR A 80 -7.03 20.76 -3.25
C THR A 80 -6.02 21.75 -3.80
N GLU A 81 -6.37 23.02 -3.91
CA GLU A 81 -5.43 24.00 -4.47
C GLU A 81 -4.17 24.16 -3.58
N GLY A 82 -3.03 23.71 -4.11
CA GLY A 82 -1.70 23.70 -3.50
C GLY A 82 -1.43 22.56 -2.52
N SER A 83 -2.34 21.57 -2.41
CA SER A 83 -2.17 20.44 -1.51
C SER A 83 -3.19 19.33 -1.78
N TYR A 84 -3.25 18.34 -0.91
CA TYR A 84 -4.24 17.28 -0.99
C TYR A 84 -4.61 16.79 0.41
N THR A 85 -5.74 16.10 0.48
CA THR A 85 -6.22 15.49 1.71
C THR A 85 -6.52 14.02 1.49
N CYS A 86 -6.00 13.16 2.38
CA CYS A 86 -6.35 11.75 2.40
C CYS A 86 -7.46 11.50 3.43
N SER A 87 -8.37 10.61 3.08
CA SER A 87 -9.43 10.15 3.99
C SER A 87 -9.57 8.64 3.97
N CYS A 88 -10.09 8.12 5.08
CA CYS A 88 -10.29 6.68 5.28
C CYS A 88 -11.77 6.32 5.12
N VAL A 89 -12.02 5.19 4.47
CA VAL A 89 -13.37 4.64 4.35
C VAL A 89 -13.90 4.17 5.70
N GLU A 90 -15.21 3.92 5.79
CA GLU A 90 -15.83 3.41 7.00
C GLU A 90 -15.14 2.12 7.48
N GLY A 91 -14.94 2.01 8.80
CA GLY A 91 -14.20 0.90 9.39
C GLY A 91 -12.68 1.11 9.45
N TYR A 92 -12.14 2.25 9.02
CA TYR A 92 -10.71 2.58 9.12
C TYR A 92 -10.45 3.88 9.92
N LEU A 93 -9.22 4.04 10.40
CA LEU A 93 -8.73 5.20 11.14
C LEU A 93 -7.50 5.80 10.45
N PRO A 94 -7.41 7.14 10.35
CA PRO A 94 -6.23 7.81 9.83
C PRO A 94 -5.03 7.56 10.75
N GLN A 95 -3.86 7.41 10.15
CA GLN A 95 -2.58 7.29 10.86
C GLN A 95 -1.91 8.66 11.03
N PRO A 96 -0.90 8.80 11.91
CA PRO A 96 -0.22 10.07 12.17
C PRO A 96 0.49 10.68 10.95
N ASP A 97 0.73 9.88 9.91
CA ASP A 97 1.29 10.35 8.63
C ASP A 97 0.26 11.05 7.73
N ASN A 98 -1.02 11.06 8.13
CA ASN A 98 -2.15 11.63 7.40
C ASN A 98 -2.32 11.11 5.96
N ARG A 99 -1.75 9.94 5.66
CA ARG A 99 -1.79 9.28 4.34
C ARG A 99 -2.25 7.84 4.44
N SER A 100 -1.94 7.18 5.56
CA SER A 100 -2.24 5.79 5.79
C SER A 100 -3.53 5.61 6.60
N CYS A 101 -4.25 4.54 6.29
CA CYS A 101 -5.48 4.14 6.95
C CYS A 101 -5.30 2.76 7.57
N LYS A 102 -5.64 2.62 8.85
CA LYS A 102 -5.60 1.35 9.57
C LYS A 102 -7.01 0.91 9.94
N ALA A 103 -7.34 -0.35 9.67
CA ALA A 103 -8.65 -0.88 10.03
C ALA A 103 -8.90 -0.72 11.54
N LYS A 104 -10.13 -0.34 11.90
CA LYS A 104 -10.63 -0.37 13.27
C LYS A 104 -10.70 -1.84 13.67
N ASN A 105 -10.03 -2.21 14.76
CA ASN A 105 -10.23 -3.52 15.38
C ASN A 105 -11.61 -3.49 16.05
N VAL A 106 -12.66 -3.86 15.32
CA VAL A 106 -14.02 -4.02 15.86
C VAL A 106 -14.44 -5.46 15.65
N PRO A 107 -14.65 -6.26 16.72
CA PRO A 107 -14.48 -5.92 18.13
C PRO A 107 -13.01 -5.68 18.52
N VAL A 108 -12.76 -4.83 19.51
CA VAL A 108 -11.42 -4.39 19.99
C VAL A 108 -10.51 -5.55 20.40
N GLU A 109 -11.10 -6.70 20.70
CA GLU A 109 -10.40 -7.89 21.17
C GLU A 109 -9.80 -8.76 20.05
N ARG A 110 -10.09 -8.47 18.78
CA ARG A 110 -9.58 -9.27 17.65
C ARG A 110 -8.37 -8.61 17.00
N ASN A 111 -7.18 -9.05 17.42
CA ASN A 111 -5.93 -8.68 16.78
C ASN A 111 -5.84 -9.24 15.36
N SER A 112 -5.16 -8.50 14.47
CA SER A 112 -4.83 -8.98 13.13
C SER A 112 -3.85 -10.16 13.21
N VAL A 113 -4.24 -11.29 12.64
CA VAL A 113 -3.45 -12.53 12.63
C VAL A 113 -3.18 -12.97 11.21
N LEU A 114 -1.96 -13.41 10.97
CA LEU A 114 -1.51 -14.02 9.73
C LEU A 114 -1.56 -15.54 9.90
N LEU A 115 -2.36 -16.20 9.06
CA LEU A 115 -2.39 -17.66 8.96
C LEU A 115 -1.43 -18.10 7.84
N ILE A 116 -0.52 -19.01 8.16
CA ILE A 116 0.53 -19.50 7.26
C ILE A 116 0.43 -21.02 7.17
N ALA A 117 0.17 -21.55 5.98
CA ALA A 117 0.26 -22.98 5.72
C ALA A 117 1.64 -23.34 5.16
N ASN A 118 2.25 -24.40 5.68
CA ASN A 118 3.38 -25.08 5.07
C ASN A 118 2.99 -26.54 4.73
N SER A 119 3.95 -27.33 4.24
CA SER A 119 3.70 -28.73 3.85
C SER A 119 3.32 -29.66 5.02
N GLN A 120 3.53 -29.23 6.26
CA GLN A 120 3.35 -30.04 7.46
C GLN A 120 2.25 -29.51 8.39
N ASN A 121 1.97 -28.21 8.37
CA ASN A 121 1.04 -27.56 9.30
C ASN A 121 0.54 -26.18 8.85
N ILE A 122 -0.53 -25.75 9.53
CA ILE A 122 -1.05 -24.38 9.48
C ILE A 122 -0.68 -23.71 10.81
N GLN A 123 -0.07 -22.53 10.74
CA GLN A 123 0.36 -21.72 11.88
C GLN A 123 -0.35 -20.37 11.87
N ALA A 124 -0.53 -19.78 13.05
CA ALA A 124 -1.06 -18.43 13.21
C ALA A 124 0.00 -17.56 13.88
N THR A 125 0.22 -16.34 13.39
CA THR A 125 1.12 -15.38 14.03
C THR A 125 0.53 -13.97 14.06
N SER A 126 0.90 -13.15 15.04
CA SER A 126 0.48 -11.75 15.11
C SER A 126 1.26 -10.91 14.10
N LEU A 127 0.60 -9.92 13.48
CA LEU A 127 1.31 -8.90 12.69
C LEU A 127 2.23 -8.00 13.54
N SER A 128 2.05 -8.00 14.86
CA SER A 128 2.90 -7.25 15.80
C SER A 128 4.22 -7.96 16.14
N GLY A 129 4.54 -9.09 15.50
CA GLY A 129 5.74 -9.87 15.77
C GLY A 129 5.71 -10.67 17.08
N THR A 130 4.66 -10.53 17.89
CA THR A 130 4.39 -11.44 19.00
C THR A 130 4.01 -12.81 18.45
N THR A 131 4.84 -13.81 18.74
CA THR A 131 4.52 -15.21 18.44
C THR A 131 3.31 -15.61 19.27
N ILE A 132 2.13 -15.59 18.65
CA ILE A 132 0.97 -16.28 19.20
C ILE A 132 1.24 -17.75 18.93
N SER A 133 1.73 -18.47 19.93
CA SER A 133 1.93 -19.91 19.83
C SER A 133 0.56 -20.58 19.75
N LEU A 134 0.08 -20.84 18.55
CA LEU A 134 -1.15 -21.59 18.39
C LEU A 134 -1.11 -22.66 17.30
N LEU A 135 -1.39 -23.88 17.77
CA LEU A 135 -1.75 -25.12 17.09
C LEU A 135 -1.29 -25.28 15.63
N SER A 136 -0.29 -26.15 15.48
CA SER A 136 -0.04 -26.87 14.22
C SER A 136 -1.09 -27.98 14.08
N THR A 137 -2.06 -27.84 13.19
CA THR A 137 -2.80 -29.02 12.69
C THR A 137 -1.91 -29.75 11.69
N THR A 138 -1.75 -31.07 11.81
CA THR A 138 -0.91 -31.85 10.91
C THR A 138 -1.60 -31.94 9.54
N THR A 139 -0.99 -31.29 8.55
CA THR A 139 -1.39 -31.40 7.16
C THR A 139 -0.28 -32.14 6.41
N LYS A 140 -0.63 -33.09 5.55
CA LYS A 140 0.38 -33.77 4.70
C LYS A 140 0.77 -32.93 3.49
N GLN A 141 -0.15 -32.10 2.99
CA GLN A 141 0.04 -31.21 1.86
C GLN A 141 -1.13 -30.22 1.79
N THR A 142 -0.87 -28.93 2.01
CA THR A 142 -1.85 -27.85 1.89
C THR A 142 -1.46 -26.92 0.75
N THR A 143 -2.32 -26.75 -0.25
CA THR A 143 -2.02 -25.94 -1.44
C THR A 143 -2.65 -24.55 -1.39
N ALA A 144 -3.83 -24.44 -0.77
CA ALA A 144 -4.55 -23.19 -0.62
C ALA A 144 -5.37 -23.19 0.66
N MET A 145 -5.61 -22.01 1.20
CA MET A 145 -6.42 -21.78 2.40
C MET A 145 -7.20 -20.48 2.28
N ASP A 146 -8.36 -20.45 2.91
CA ASP A 146 -9.21 -19.26 3.02
C ASP A 146 -9.84 -19.18 4.43
N PHE A 147 -10.23 -17.99 4.85
CA PHE A 147 -10.76 -17.73 6.19
C PHE A 147 -12.09 -16.99 6.14
N LEU A 148 -13.12 -17.62 6.70
CA LEU A 148 -14.46 -17.07 6.87
C LEU A 148 -14.56 -16.35 8.20
N TYR A 149 -14.38 -15.03 8.18
CA TYR A 149 -14.35 -14.19 9.40
C TYR A 149 -15.64 -14.26 10.23
N ALA A 150 -16.81 -14.25 9.58
CA ALA A 150 -18.11 -14.29 10.26
C ALA A 150 -18.35 -15.59 11.06
N GLN A 151 -17.68 -16.69 10.67
CA GLN A 151 -17.83 -18.01 11.29
C GLN A 151 -16.58 -18.41 12.09
N GLU A 152 -15.57 -17.54 12.16
CA GLU A 152 -14.23 -17.85 12.68
C GLU A 152 -13.69 -19.18 12.14
N GLN A 153 -13.82 -19.42 10.84
CA GLN A 153 -13.59 -20.74 10.26
C GLN A 153 -12.50 -20.66 9.18
N VAL A 154 -11.47 -21.51 9.29
CA VAL A 154 -10.50 -21.69 8.21
C VAL A 154 -10.91 -22.90 7.38
N CYS A 155 -10.77 -22.79 6.07
CA CYS A 155 -10.88 -23.91 5.14
C CYS A 155 -9.59 -24.05 4.33
N TRP A 156 -9.16 -25.28 4.11
CA TRP A 156 -7.93 -25.55 3.36
C TRP A 156 -8.09 -26.78 2.47
N ILE A 157 -7.38 -26.77 1.33
CA ILE A 157 -7.33 -27.91 0.43
C ILE A 157 -6.29 -28.88 0.95
N HIS A 158 -6.75 -30.06 1.35
CA HIS A 158 -5.90 -31.19 1.69
C HIS A 158 -5.70 -32.06 0.45
N VAL A 159 -4.49 -32.08 -0.09
CA VAL A 159 -4.13 -32.94 -1.23
C VAL A 159 -3.61 -34.27 -0.68
N GLY A 160 -4.30 -35.34 -1.02
CA GLY A 160 -3.84 -36.71 -0.75
C GLY A 160 -3.04 -37.29 -1.92
N ASP A 161 -2.56 -38.51 -1.78
CA ASP A 161 -1.72 -39.19 -2.78
C ASP A 161 -2.46 -39.46 -4.11
N THR A 162 -3.79 -39.32 -4.13
CA THR A 162 -4.68 -39.54 -5.29
C THR A 162 -5.67 -38.40 -5.48
N SER A 163 -6.20 -38.23 -6.70
CA SER A 163 -7.24 -37.23 -6.97
C SER A 163 -8.51 -37.43 -6.12
N SER A 164 -8.87 -38.69 -5.82
CA SER A 164 -9.99 -39.04 -4.94
C SER A 164 -9.74 -38.77 -3.46
N SER A 165 -8.48 -38.61 -3.04
CA SER A 165 -8.11 -38.27 -1.66
C SER A 165 -7.88 -36.77 -1.46
N THR A 166 -8.15 -35.95 -2.48
CA THR A 166 -8.16 -34.49 -2.37
C THR A 166 -9.49 -34.02 -1.78
N HIS A 167 -9.42 -33.35 -0.63
CA HIS A 167 -10.60 -32.93 0.13
C HIS A 167 -10.50 -31.47 0.55
N LEU A 168 -11.64 -30.78 0.61
CA LEU A 168 -11.74 -29.49 1.27
C LEU A 168 -12.00 -29.73 2.76
N LYS A 169 -11.08 -29.32 3.62
CA LYS A 169 -11.23 -29.40 5.07
C LYS A 169 -11.59 -28.03 5.61
N CYS A 170 -12.44 -27.99 6.62
CA CYS A 170 -12.80 -26.77 7.30
C CYS A 170 -12.82 -26.99 8.81
N ALA A 171 -12.33 -26.04 9.59
CA ALA A 171 -12.38 -26.08 11.04
C ALA A 171 -12.62 -24.69 11.61
N LYS A 172 -13.38 -24.61 12.71
CA LYS A 172 -13.54 -23.37 13.47
C LYS A 172 -12.30 -23.13 14.31
N ILE A 173 -11.95 -21.86 14.47
CA ILE A 173 -10.85 -21.40 15.32
C ILE A 173 -11.36 -20.34 16.29
N PRO A 174 -12.16 -20.72 17.30
CA PRO A 174 -12.74 -19.78 18.23
C PRO A 174 -11.64 -18.97 18.95
N ASN A 175 -11.71 -17.64 18.86
CA ASN A 175 -10.73 -16.71 19.42
C ASN A 175 -9.26 -17.02 19.04
N LEU A 176 -9.03 -17.72 17.93
CA LEU A 176 -7.69 -18.18 17.55
C LEU A 176 -7.01 -18.95 18.70
N LYS A 177 -7.75 -19.86 19.36
CA LYS A 177 -7.26 -20.68 20.50
C LYS A 177 -7.14 -22.19 20.25
N SER A 178 -8.01 -22.78 19.43
CA SER A 178 -7.93 -24.20 19.05
C SER A 178 -8.65 -24.48 17.74
N PHE A 179 -8.24 -25.53 17.01
CA PHE A 179 -9.05 -26.07 15.92
C PHE A 179 -10.18 -26.91 16.53
N ALA A 180 -11.42 -26.54 16.21
CA ALA A 180 -12.63 -27.22 16.65
C ALA A 180 -13.54 -27.52 15.45
N ASP A 181 -14.43 -28.50 15.61
CA ASP A 181 -15.43 -28.87 14.60
C ASP A 181 -14.83 -29.12 13.20
N GLU A 182 -13.72 -29.87 13.11
CA GLU A 182 -13.14 -30.21 11.81
C GLU A 182 -14.14 -31.03 10.99
N ARG A 183 -14.41 -30.56 9.76
CA ARG A 183 -15.26 -31.24 8.80
C ARG A 183 -14.54 -31.40 7.47
N VAL A 184 -14.83 -32.52 6.82
CA VAL A 184 -14.31 -32.86 5.49
C VAL A 184 -15.44 -32.73 4.48
N ILE A 185 -15.17 -32.01 3.40
CA ILE A 185 -16.08 -31.81 2.26
C ILE A 185 -15.46 -32.51 1.06
N ASN A 186 -16.16 -33.52 0.55
CA ASN A 186 -15.75 -34.29 -0.62
C ASN A 186 -15.96 -33.45 -1.88
N ILE A 187 -14.88 -32.95 -2.47
CA ILE A 187 -14.91 -32.13 -3.68
C ILE A 187 -14.78 -32.96 -4.97
N SER A 188 -14.39 -34.23 -4.86
CA SER A 188 -14.31 -35.19 -5.99
C SER A 188 -15.66 -35.51 -6.64
N LEU A 189 -16.78 -35.33 -5.93
CA LEU A 189 -18.14 -35.55 -6.42
C LEU A 189 -18.81 -34.29 -7.01
N SER A 190 -18.33 -33.09 -6.67
CA SER A 190 -18.97 -31.83 -7.10
C SER A 190 -18.65 -31.45 -8.55
N LEU A 191 -17.54 -31.94 -9.11
CA LEU A 191 -17.20 -31.74 -10.53
C LEU A 191 -18.07 -32.56 -11.50
N HIS A 192 -18.80 -33.57 -11.01
CA HIS A 192 -19.71 -34.37 -11.84
C HIS A 192 -21.14 -33.80 -11.91
N ARG A 193 -21.47 -32.75 -11.14
CA ARG A 193 -22.85 -32.24 -11.08
C ARG A 193 -23.12 -31.01 -11.96
N GLU A 194 -22.12 -30.52 -12.71
CA GLU A 194 -22.32 -29.47 -13.74
C GLU A 194 -22.39 -30.00 -15.18
N TYR A 195 -22.32 -31.32 -15.41
CA TYR A 195 -22.47 -31.92 -16.74
C TYR A 195 -23.78 -32.69 -16.91
N THR A 196 -24.87 -32.22 -16.31
CA THR A 196 -26.22 -32.70 -16.68
C THR A 196 -27.24 -31.59 -16.49
N VAL A 197 -27.15 -30.57 -17.33
CA VAL A 197 -28.33 -29.76 -17.69
C VAL A 197 -28.70 -30.22 -19.09
N VAL A 198 -29.90 -30.82 -19.16
CA VAL A 198 -30.60 -31.28 -20.37
C VAL A 198 -30.86 -30.10 -21.30
#